data_AF-A0A535JJL8-F1
#
_entry.id   AF-A0A535JJL8-F1
#
_cell.length_a   1.000
_cell.length_b   1.000
_cell.length_c   1.000
_cell.angle_alpha   90.00
_cell.angle_beta   90.00
_cell.angle_gamma   90.00
#
_symmetry.space_group_name_H-M   'P 1'
#
loop_
_entity.id
_entity.type
_entity.pdbx_description
1 polymer ?
#
loop_
_entity_poly.entity_id
_entity_poly.type
_entity_poly.pdbx_seq_one_letter_code
_entity_poly.pdbx_strand_id
1 'polypeptide(L)'
;MRSSFVALAVVLGAIGLGGGLWPLFTGRNYPGFLGRGFTAGDNLRLKRAPAIYFRAVGTTIASAGLAMLALAHLMLLPPEASAPDANVALLLLSLGLVVVVASVAWLFVLAYRYKLFRWNAP
;
A
#
# COMPACT_ATOMS: atom_id res chain seq x y z
N MET A 1 -4.89 -24.91 8.12
CA MET A 1 -3.79 -24.01 7.70
C MET A 1 -4.23 -23.01 6.62
N ARG A 2 -4.83 -23.47 5.50
CA ARG A 2 -5.35 -22.58 4.42
C ARG A 2 -6.35 -21.52 4.90
N SER A 3 -7.31 -21.89 5.74
CA SER A 3 -8.34 -20.97 6.26
C SER A 3 -7.78 -19.83 7.11
N SER A 4 -6.81 -20.12 8.00
CA SER A 4 -6.16 -19.10 8.83
C SER A 4 -5.35 -18.10 8.00
N PHE A 5 -4.65 -18.58 6.96
CA PHE A 5 -3.89 -17.72 6.05
C PHE A 5 -4.82 -16.80 5.24
N VAL A 6 -5.93 -17.33 4.71
CA VAL A 6 -6.92 -16.54 3.99
C VAL A 6 -7.54 -15.48 4.89
N ALA A 7 -7.94 -15.83 6.11
CA ALA A 7 -8.49 -14.87 7.06
C ALA A 7 -7.49 -13.74 7.37
N LEU A 8 -6.22 -14.08 7.58
CA LEU A 8 -5.16 -13.09 7.79
C LEU A 8 -5.00 -12.18 6.56
N ALA A 9 -4.95 -12.75 5.35
CA ALA A 9 -4.83 -11.99 4.10
C ALA A 9 -6.03 -11.06 3.87
N VAL A 10 -7.25 -11.50 4.19
CA VAL A 10 -8.45 -10.65 4.11
C VAL A 10 -8.36 -9.49 5.09
N VAL A 11 -7.98 -9.74 6.34
CA VAL A 11 -7.85 -8.70 7.37
C VAL A 11 -6.78 -7.70 7.00
N LEU A 12 -5.56 -8.16 6.67
CA LEU A 12 -4.46 -7.28 6.28
C LEU A 12 -4.76 -6.54 4.97
N GLY A 13 -5.39 -7.21 4.01
CA GLY A 13 -5.81 -6.62 2.74
C GLY A 13 -6.84 -5.51 2.94
N ALA A 14 -7.85 -5.73 3.77
CA ALA A 14 -8.86 -4.73 4.11
C ALA A 14 -8.27 -3.54 4.87
N ILE A 15 -7.40 -3.80 5.86
CA ILE A 15 -6.70 -2.75 6.61
C ILE A 15 -5.80 -1.93 5.68
N GLY A 16 -5.04 -2.57 4.80
CA GLY A 16 -4.21 -1.88 3.81
C GLY A 16 -5.05 -1.05 2.85
N LEU A 17 -6.10 -1.64 2.28
CA LEU A 17 -6.99 -0.94 1.36
C LEU A 17 -7.60 0.30 2.00
N GLY A 18 -8.28 0.15 3.15
CA GLY A 18 -8.91 1.25 3.86
C GLY A 18 -7.91 2.25 4.43
N GLY A 19 -6.80 1.76 4.99
CA GLY A 19 -5.72 2.59 5.50
C GLY A 19 -5.14 3.49 4.41
N GLY A 20 -4.85 2.96 3.23
CA GLY A 20 -4.25 3.72 2.13
C GLY A 20 -5.12 4.85 1.57
N LEU A 21 -6.45 4.79 1.75
CA LEU A 21 -7.37 5.82 1.22
C LEU A 21 -7.14 7.19 1.84
N TRP A 22 -6.86 7.27 3.14
CA TRP A 22 -6.65 8.55 3.81
C TRP A 22 -5.54 9.39 3.17
N PRO A 23 -4.27 8.93 3.12
CA PRO A 23 -3.19 9.71 2.51
C PRO A 23 -3.34 9.83 0.99
N LEU A 24 -4.00 8.88 0.32
CA LEU A 24 -4.32 8.94 -1.10
C LEU A 24 -5.23 10.14 -1.45
N PHE A 25 -6.33 10.31 -0.72
CA PHE A 25 -7.29 11.37 -1.01
C PHE A 25 -6.91 12.70 -0.37
N THR A 26 -6.44 12.68 0.88
CA THR A 26 -6.11 13.93 1.58
C THR A 26 -4.75 14.50 1.18
N GLY A 27 -3.83 13.66 0.67
CA GLY A 27 -2.44 14.05 0.46
C GLY A 27 -1.73 14.43 1.76
N ARG A 28 -2.20 13.93 2.90
CA ARG A 28 -1.64 14.21 4.23
C ARG A 28 -1.12 12.94 4.88
N ASN A 29 -0.20 13.10 5.81
CA ASN A 29 0.22 12.02 6.69
C ASN A 29 -0.95 11.54 7.57
N TYR A 30 -0.83 10.34 8.12
CA TYR A 30 -1.79 9.86 9.11
C TYR A 30 -1.74 10.68 10.40
N PRO A 31 -2.89 10.87 11.08
CA PRO A 31 -2.91 11.47 12.41
C PRO A 31 -2.36 10.51 13.48
N GLY A 32 -1.89 11.07 14.59
CA GLY A 32 -1.51 10.29 15.77
C GLY A 32 -0.27 9.41 15.58
N PHE A 33 -0.29 8.22 16.17
CA PHE A 33 0.85 7.30 16.17
C PHE A 33 1.18 6.74 14.78
N LEU A 34 0.19 6.56 13.91
CA LEU A 34 0.36 5.97 12.58
C LEU A 34 1.16 6.86 11.62
N GLY A 35 1.18 8.17 11.87
CA GLY A 35 1.97 9.12 11.08
C GLY A 35 3.30 9.52 11.72
N ARG A 36 3.65 8.98 12.89
CA ARG A 36 4.94 9.31 13.52
C ARG A 36 6.07 8.60 12.80
N GLY A 37 7.11 9.37 12.49
CA GLY A 37 8.41 8.81 12.13
C GLY A 37 9.09 8.18 13.35
N PHE A 38 10.04 7.28 13.09
CA PHE A 38 10.79 6.58 14.13
C PHE A 38 11.68 7.52 14.96
N THR A 39 12.13 8.62 14.35
CA THR A 39 12.95 9.63 15.01
C THR A 39 12.29 11.01 14.97
N ALA A 40 12.78 11.95 15.80
CA ALA A 40 12.37 13.36 15.73
C ALA A 40 12.68 13.98 14.36
N GLY A 41 13.81 13.59 13.75
CA GLY A 41 14.20 13.99 12.40
C GLY A 41 13.18 13.53 11.35
N ASP A 42 12.73 12.28 11.43
CA ASP A 42 11.70 11.75 10.53
C ASP A 42 10.38 12.49 10.64
N ASN A 43 9.99 12.87 11.86
CA ASN A 43 8.78 13.69 12.07
C ASN A 43 8.90 15.07 11.40
N LEU A 44 10.07 15.71 11.45
CA LEU A 44 10.31 16.98 10.75
C LEU A 44 10.29 16.80 9.23
N ARG A 45 10.85 15.69 8.73
CA ARG A 45 10.87 15.34 7.30
C ARG A 45 9.47 15.07 6.77
N LEU A 46 8.67 14.28 7.49
CA LEU A 46 7.28 14.01 7.17
C LEU A 46 6.43 15.29 7.19
N LYS A 47 6.67 16.22 8.13
CA LYS A 47 5.98 17.53 8.14
C LYS A 47 6.30 18.38 6.90
N ARG A 48 7.49 18.24 6.31
CA ARG A 48 7.92 18.97 5.12
C ARG A 48 7.60 18.24 3.81
N ALA A 49 7.17 16.97 3.88
CA ALA A 49 6.89 16.19 2.69
C ALA A 49 5.70 16.79 1.92
N PRO A 50 5.80 16.90 0.59
CA PRO A 50 4.73 17.45 -0.22
C PRO A 50 3.55 16.48 -0.29
N ALA A 51 2.35 17.01 -0.57
CA ALA A 51 1.15 16.20 -0.63
C ALA A 51 1.24 14.99 -1.58
N ILE A 52 1.97 15.15 -2.70
CA ILE A 52 2.18 14.08 -3.69
C ILE A 52 2.91 12.86 -3.11
N TYR A 53 3.80 13.06 -2.13
CA TYR A 53 4.48 11.97 -1.44
C TYR A 53 3.47 11.11 -0.67
N PHE A 54 2.58 11.75 0.09
CA PHE A 54 1.53 11.04 0.83
C PHE A 54 0.53 10.37 -0.09
N ARG A 55 0.19 10.99 -1.23
CA ARG A 55 -0.64 10.32 -2.24
C ARG A 55 0.02 9.05 -2.75
N ALA A 56 1.32 9.09 -3.06
CA ALA A 56 2.07 7.91 -3.47
C ALA A 56 2.15 6.84 -2.37
N VAL A 57 2.29 7.24 -1.09
CA VAL A 57 2.20 6.32 0.07
C VAL A 57 0.83 5.65 0.09
N GLY A 58 -0.24 6.44 0.00
CA GLY A 58 -1.61 5.94 -0.02
C GLY A 58 -1.90 5.00 -1.17
N THR A 59 -1.48 5.34 -2.39
CA THR A 59 -1.59 4.46 -3.56
C THR A 59 -0.88 3.13 -3.31
N THR A 60 0.33 3.16 -2.73
CA THR A 60 1.09 1.95 -2.44
C THR A 60 0.38 1.05 -1.44
N ILE A 61 -0.09 1.61 -0.32
CA ILE A 61 -0.77 0.84 0.73
C ILE A 61 -2.11 0.31 0.22
N ALA A 62 -2.88 1.13 -0.49
CA ALA A 62 -4.19 0.75 -1.02
C ALA A 62 -4.07 -0.35 -2.08
N SER A 63 -3.12 -0.23 -3.02
CA SER A 63 -2.89 -1.23 -4.06
C SER A 63 -2.32 -2.54 -3.49
N ALA A 64 -1.44 -2.48 -2.49
CA ALA A 64 -0.97 -3.66 -1.77
C ALA A 64 -2.13 -4.38 -1.05
N GLY A 65 -3.02 -3.61 -0.40
CA GLY A 65 -4.22 -4.16 0.23
C GLY A 65 -5.15 -4.84 -0.79
N LEU A 66 -5.38 -4.19 -1.93
CA LEU A 66 -6.19 -4.75 -3.02
C LEU A 66 -5.58 -6.01 -3.62
N ALA A 67 -4.26 -6.04 -3.84
CA ALA A 67 -3.54 -7.23 -4.31
C ALA A 67 -3.66 -8.39 -3.32
N MET A 68 -3.58 -8.11 -2.02
CA MET A 68 -3.74 -9.13 -0.97
C MET A 68 -5.18 -9.67 -0.89
N LEU A 69 -6.19 -8.82 -1.11
CA LEU A 69 -7.59 -9.26 -1.23
C LEU A 69 -7.82 -10.11 -2.47
N ALA A 70 -7.24 -9.72 -3.62
CA ALA A 70 -7.31 -10.52 -4.85
C ALA A 70 -6.66 -11.89 -4.68
N LEU A 71 -5.51 -11.95 -3.99
CA LEU A 71 -4.85 -13.20 -3.64
C LEU A 71 -5.71 -14.08 -2.71
N ALA A 72 -6.31 -13.48 -1.67
CA ALA A 72 -7.21 -14.21 -0.77
C ALA A 72 -8.43 -14.77 -1.51
N HIS A 73 -8.98 -14.01 -2.45
CA HIS A 73 -10.08 -14.45 -3.31
C HIS A 73 -9.66 -15.63 -4.20
N LEU A 74 -8.49 -15.56 -4.86
CA LEU A 74 -7.93 -16.70 -5.61
C LEU A 74 -7.77 -17.95 -4.75
N MET A 75 -7.35 -17.79 -3.49
CA MET A 75 -7.20 -18.90 -2.54
C MET A 75 -8.53 -19.46 -2.03
N LEU A 76 -9.64 -18.75 -2.21
CA LEU A 76 -10.99 -19.20 -1.85
C LEU A 76 -11.72 -19.85 -3.02
N LEU A 77 -11.28 -19.64 -4.26
CA LEU A 77 -11.90 -20.26 -5.42
C LEU A 77 -11.85 -21.79 -5.32
N PRO A 78 -12.98 -22.48 -5.51
CA PRO A 78 -13.01 -23.93 -5.60
C PRO A 78 -12.25 -24.40 -6.86
N PRO A 79 -11.78 -25.66 -6.89
CA PRO A 79 -11.09 -26.22 -8.06
C PRO A 79 -11.93 -26.17 -9.34
N GLU A 80 -13.26 -26.31 -9.18
CA GLU A 80 -14.27 -26.19 -10.24
C GLU A 80 -14.72 -24.75 -10.55
N ALA A 81 -14.01 -23.72 -10.04
CA ALA A 81 -14.35 -22.33 -10.32
C ALA A 81 -14.31 -22.03 -11.82
N SER A 82 -15.22 -21.15 -12.26
CA SER A 82 -15.31 -20.74 -13.64
C SER A 82 -14.03 -20.01 -14.08
N ALA A 83 -13.57 -20.26 -15.32
CA ALA A 83 -12.41 -19.56 -15.89
C ALA A 83 -12.52 -18.03 -15.83
N PRO A 84 -13.70 -17.40 -16.03
CA PRO A 84 -13.87 -15.96 -15.85
C PRO A 84 -13.53 -15.45 -14.46
N ASP A 85 -13.96 -16.12 -13.39
CA ASP A 85 -13.73 -15.66 -12.01
C ASP A 85 -12.24 -15.69 -11.64
N ALA A 86 -11.55 -16.76 -12.03
CA ALA A 86 -10.10 -16.88 -11.86
C ALA A 86 -9.34 -15.80 -12.65
N ASN A 87 -9.77 -15.50 -13.88
CA ASN A 87 -9.14 -14.50 -14.73
C ASN A 87 -9.30 -13.08 -14.18
N VAL A 88 -10.48 -12.72 -13.66
CA VAL A 88 -10.70 -11.40 -13.04
C VAL A 88 -9.81 -11.22 -11.82
N ALA A 89 -9.72 -12.24 -10.96
CA ALA A 89 -8.91 -12.17 -9.77
C ALA A 89 -7.40 -12.11 -10.08
N LEU A 90 -6.93 -12.86 -11.08
CA LEU A 90 -5.56 -12.77 -11.60
C LEU A 90 -5.27 -11.39 -12.22
N LEU A 91 -6.22 -10.82 -12.95
CA LEU A 91 -6.08 -9.47 -13.53
C LEU A 91 -5.95 -8.42 -12.44
N LEU A 92 -6.83 -8.44 -11.42
CA LEU A 92 -6.79 -7.52 -10.28
C LEU A 92 -5.49 -7.67 -9.49
N LEU A 93 -5.03 -8.89 -9.25
CA LEU A 93 -3.75 -9.16 -8.59
C LEU A 93 -2.59 -8.56 -9.41
N SER A 94 -2.56 -8.83 -10.72
CA SER A 94 -1.49 -8.37 -11.61
C SER A 94 -1.45 -6.84 -11.70
N LEU A 95 -2.61 -6.20 -11.88
CA LEU A 95 -2.74 -4.74 -11.89
C LEU A 95 -2.32 -4.14 -10.55
N GLY A 96 -2.78 -4.73 -9.44
CA GLY A 96 -2.39 -4.32 -8.09
C GLY A 96 -0.87 -4.35 -7.90
N LEU A 97 -0.21 -5.45 -8.30
CA LEU A 97 1.24 -5.59 -8.22
C LEU A 97 1.99 -4.57 -9.09
N VAL A 98 1.55 -4.34 -10.32
CA VAL A 98 2.14 -3.32 -11.19
C VAL A 98 2.03 -1.93 -10.55
N VAL A 99 0.86 -1.59 -10.01
CA VAL A 99 0.65 -0.31 -9.33
C VAL A 99 1.52 -0.18 -8.08
N VAL A 100 1.67 -1.26 -7.28
CA VAL A 100 2.58 -1.27 -6.11
C VAL A 100 4.03 -1.01 -6.54
N VAL A 101 4.53 -1.72 -7.56
CA VAL A 101 5.92 -1.54 -8.01
C VAL A 101 6.13 -0.12 -8.53
N ALA A 102 5.21 0.39 -9.34
CA ALA A 102 5.27 1.75 -9.86
C ALA A 102 5.20 2.80 -8.75
N SER A 103 4.33 2.64 -7.76
CA SER A 103 4.17 3.58 -6.66
C SER A 103 5.37 3.55 -5.69
N VAL A 104 5.98 2.38 -5.47
CA VAL A 104 7.23 2.25 -4.71
C VAL A 104 8.38 2.94 -5.43
N ALA A 105 8.55 2.70 -6.74
CA ALA A 105 9.57 3.40 -7.53
C ALA A 105 9.35 4.92 -7.48
N TRP A 106 8.10 5.36 -7.57
CA TRP A 106 7.75 6.76 -7.45
C TRP A 106 8.05 7.33 -6.07
N LEU A 107 7.80 6.59 -4.98
CA LEU A 107 8.17 6.99 -3.62
C LEU A 107 9.67 7.21 -3.48
N PHE A 108 10.51 6.34 -4.05
CA PHE A 108 11.97 6.54 -4.07
C PHE A 108 12.35 7.82 -4.81
N VAL A 109 11.75 8.07 -5.98
CA VAL A 109 11.99 9.30 -6.77
C VAL A 109 11.58 10.54 -5.97
N LEU A 110 10.41 10.53 -5.33
CA LEU A 110 9.92 11.64 -4.51
C LEU A 110 10.79 11.84 -3.27
N ALA A 111 11.13 10.77 -2.56
CA ALA A 111 12.02 10.81 -1.40
C ALA A 111 13.38 11.43 -1.74
N TYR A 112 13.95 11.06 -2.89
CA TYR A 112 15.20 11.62 -3.39
C TYR A 112 15.04 13.09 -3.78
N ARG A 113 14.05 13.42 -4.63
CA ARG A 113 13.78 14.77 -5.15
C ARG A 113 13.56 15.78 -4.02
N TYR A 114 12.78 15.40 -3.01
CA TYR A 114 12.45 16.24 -1.87
C TYR A 114 13.42 16.08 -0.69
N LYS A 115 14.49 15.30 -0.86
CA LYS A 115 15.54 15.10 0.13
C LYS A 115 14.98 14.64 1.49
N LEU A 116 13.92 13.84 1.47
CA LEU A 116 13.16 13.45 2.67
C LEU A 116 13.98 12.56 3.60
N PHE A 117 14.84 11.70 3.06
CA PHE A 117 15.68 10.79 3.84
C PHE A 117 17.15 10.95 3.44
N ARG A 118 17.73 12.12 3.70
CA ARG A 118 19.19 12.24 3.65
C ARG A 118 19.77 11.54 4.87
N TRP A 119 20.48 10.43 4.64
CA TRP A 119 21.23 9.73 5.69
C TRP A 119 22.47 10.50 6.17
N ASN A 120 22.94 11.49 5.39
CA ASN A 120 24.23 12.14 5.62
C ASN A 120 24.17 13.53 6.28
N ALA A 121 23.05 13.94 6.86
CA ALA A 121 23.03 15.13 7.71
C ALA A 121 21.93 15.03 8.77
N PRO A 122 22.24 15.34 10.05
CA PRO A 122 21.23 15.49 11.10
C PRO A 122 20.19 16.56 10.73
#